data_AF-A0A176EVF6-F1
#
_entry.id   AF-A0A176EVF6-F1
#
_cell.length_a   1.000
_cell.length_b   1.000
_cell.length_c   1.000
_cell.angle_alpha   90.00
_cell.angle_beta   90.00
_cell.angle_gamma   90.00
#
_symmetry.space_group_name_H-M   'P 1'
#
loop_
_entity.id
_entity.type
_entity.pdbx_description
1 polymer ?
#
loop_
_entity_poly.entity_id
_entity_poly.type
_entity_poly.pdbx_seq_one_letter_code
_entity_poly.pdbx_strand_id
1 'polypeptide(L)'
;MFADQTWLARAIWLALAGVVVFALVELRLELAFVALGTLALSFAPVVVARWTDVHVPPSFIAALAIFVGATLFLGEVYDFYERFWWWDMVMHGASAIGFGLIGFVLVFMMFQGDRYAAPPIAVSFFAFCFAMTIGTVWEIFEFFMDQSFGFNMQKSGLMDTMGD
;
A
#
# COMPACT_ATOMS: atom_id res chain seq x y z
N MET A 1 -4.58 -11.04 18.35
CA MET A 1 -4.47 -10.11 17.20
C MET A 1 -4.49 -10.80 15.84
N PHE A 2 -3.60 -11.75 15.53
CA PHE A 2 -3.70 -12.52 14.26
C PHE A 2 -4.99 -13.35 14.18
N ALA A 3 -5.37 -13.98 15.29
CA ALA A 3 -6.63 -14.71 15.44
C ALA A 3 -7.88 -13.80 15.47
N ASP A 4 -7.71 -12.48 15.42
CA ASP A 4 -8.80 -11.50 15.34
C ASP A 4 -8.93 -10.90 13.94
N GLN A 5 -8.01 -11.23 13.01
CA GLN A 5 -8.05 -10.74 11.63
C GLN A 5 -9.12 -11.45 10.82
N THR A 6 -9.59 -10.81 9.75
CA THR A 6 -10.59 -11.43 8.87
C THR A 6 -10.06 -12.73 8.26
N TRP A 7 -10.99 -13.64 7.94
CA TRP A 7 -10.64 -14.88 7.24
C TRP A 7 -9.98 -14.58 5.88
N LEU A 8 -10.39 -13.49 5.22
CA LEU A 8 -9.84 -13.06 3.94
C LEU A 8 -8.36 -12.67 4.06
N ALA A 9 -7.99 -11.83 5.03
CA ALA A 9 -6.59 -11.45 5.24
C ALA A 9 -5.71 -12.69 5.51
N ARG A 10 -6.20 -13.62 6.35
CA ARG A 10 -5.48 -14.87 6.62
C ARG A 10 -5.34 -15.74 5.38
N ALA A 11 -6.39 -15.84 4.56
CA ALA A 11 -6.33 -16.61 3.32
C ALA A 11 -5.28 -16.03 2.35
N ILE A 12 -5.23 -14.70 2.21
CA ILE A 12 -4.21 -14.01 1.40
C ILE A 12 -2.80 -14.33 1.94
N TRP A 13 -2.57 -14.21 3.24
CA TRP A 13 -1.27 -14.49 3.84
C TRP A 13 -0.84 -15.95 3.71
N LEU A 14 -1.77 -16.89 3.89
CA LEU A 14 -1.50 -18.32 3.71
C LEU A 14 -1.18 -18.63 2.24
N ALA A 15 -1.91 -18.02 1.30
CA ALA A 15 -1.63 -18.18 -0.12
C ALA A 15 -0.24 -17.63 -0.48
N LEU A 16 0.10 -16.41 -0.05
CA LEU A 16 1.41 -15.81 -0.27
C LEU A 16 2.53 -16.62 0.38
N ALA A 17 2.35 -17.11 1.60
CA ALA A 17 3.32 -17.99 2.27
C ALA A 17 3.52 -19.30 1.48
N GLY A 18 2.43 -19.89 0.96
CA GLY A 18 2.50 -21.04 0.08
C GLY A 18 3.29 -20.76 -1.20
N VAL A 19 3.08 -19.59 -1.82
CA VAL A 19 3.83 -19.16 -3.01
C VAL A 19 5.32 -18.95 -2.69
N VAL A 20 5.66 -18.35 -1.54
CA VAL A 20 7.05 -18.19 -1.10
C VAL A 20 7.73 -19.57 -0.99
N VAL A 21 7.11 -20.52 -0.30
CA VAL A 21 7.66 -21.87 -0.15
C VAL A 21 7.83 -22.55 -1.50
N PHE A 22 6.80 -22.51 -2.35
CA PHE A 22 6.86 -23.08 -3.70
C PHE A 22 7.98 -22.45 -4.54
N ALA A 23 8.08 -21.12 -4.55
CA ALA A 23 9.09 -20.40 -5.31
C ALA A 23 10.52 -20.71 -4.83
N LEU A 24 10.72 -20.88 -3.52
CA LEU A 24 12.02 -21.28 -2.97
C LEU A 24 12.39 -22.73 -3.34
N VAL A 25 11.43 -23.66 -3.31
CA VAL A 25 11.65 -25.06 -3.71
C VAL A 25 12.02 -25.16 -5.19
N GLU A 26 11.35 -24.39 -6.05
CA GLU A 26 11.59 -24.33 -7.49
C GLU A 26 12.77 -23.38 -7.87
N LEU A 27 13.48 -22.81 -6.89
CA LEU A 27 14.57 -21.84 -7.07
C LEU A 27 14.20 -20.61 -7.94
N ARG A 28 12.92 -20.23 -7.94
CA ARG A 28 12.41 -19.02 -8.58
C ARG A 28 12.62 -17.81 -7.66
N LEU A 29 13.86 -17.34 -7.55
CA LEU A 29 14.26 -16.34 -6.56
C LEU A 29 13.54 -15.00 -6.71
N GLU A 30 13.27 -14.54 -7.93
CA GLU A 30 12.52 -13.30 -8.17
C GLU A 30 11.08 -13.39 -7.64
N LEU A 31 10.39 -14.50 -7.95
CA LEU A 31 9.04 -14.75 -7.43
C LEU A 31 9.05 -14.87 -5.91
N ALA A 32 10.05 -15.56 -5.34
CA ALA A 32 10.19 -15.67 -3.89
C ALA A 32 10.41 -14.29 -3.24
N PHE A 33 11.24 -13.44 -3.84
CA PHE A 33 11.49 -12.09 -3.36
C PHE A 33 10.22 -11.23 -3.37
N VAL A 34 9.51 -11.18 -4.51
CA VAL A 34 8.27 -10.40 -4.62
C VAL A 34 7.21 -10.92 -3.64
N ALA A 35 6.96 -12.23 -3.63
CA ALA A 35 5.95 -12.82 -2.74
C ALA A 35 6.28 -12.62 -1.25
N LEU A 36 7.55 -12.72 -0.86
CA LEU A 36 7.99 -12.45 0.51
C LEU A 36 7.83 -10.97 0.87
N GLY A 37 8.19 -10.06 -0.05
CA GLY A 37 7.99 -8.62 0.11
C GLY A 37 6.52 -8.27 0.29
N THR A 38 5.65 -8.80 -0.57
CA THR A 38 4.18 -8.65 -0.47
C THR A 38 3.67 -9.16 0.87
N LEU A 39 4.11 -10.35 1.30
CA LEU A 39 3.71 -10.94 2.58
C LEU A 39 4.14 -10.06 3.76
N ALA A 40 5.41 -9.66 3.79
CA ALA A 40 5.97 -8.83 4.86
C ALA A 40 5.26 -7.47 4.97
N LEU A 41 5.06 -6.78 3.84
CA LEU A 41 4.38 -5.49 3.81
C LEU A 41 2.91 -5.59 4.20
N SER A 42 2.20 -6.64 3.77
CA SER A 42 0.82 -6.87 4.18
C SER A 42 0.67 -7.18 5.68
N PHE A 43 1.73 -7.66 6.34
CA PHE A 43 1.78 -7.85 7.79
C PHE A 43 2.21 -6.62 8.58
N ALA A 44 2.90 -5.67 7.95
CA ALA A 44 3.50 -4.52 8.62
C ALA A 44 2.53 -3.76 9.55
N PRO A 45 1.28 -3.44 9.17
CA PRO A 45 0.39 -2.69 10.05
C PRO A 45 -0.05 -3.48 11.28
N VAL A 46 -0.13 -4.82 11.20
CA VAL A 46 -0.43 -5.65 12.37
C VAL A 46 0.71 -5.54 13.39
N VAL A 47 1.95 -5.55 12.91
CA VAL A 47 3.13 -5.39 13.77
C VAL A 47 3.19 -3.99 14.36
N VAL A 48 2.99 -2.95 13.55
CA VAL A 48 2.99 -1.55 14.00
C VAL A 48 1.89 -1.30 15.02
N ALA A 49 0.66 -1.75 14.76
CA ALA A 49 -0.47 -1.58 15.66
C ALA A 49 -0.26 -2.24 17.03
N ARG A 50 0.46 -3.38 17.09
CA ARG A 50 0.87 -3.99 18.37
C ARG A 50 1.89 -3.16 19.12
N TRP A 51 2.81 -2.53 18.40
CA TRP A 51 3.88 -1.75 19.00
C TRP A 51 3.38 -0.39 19.50
N THR A 52 2.46 0.24 18.79
CA THR A 52 1.90 1.57 19.13
C THR A 52 0.66 1.51 20.03
N ASP A 53 0.20 0.31 20.40
CA ASP A 53 -1.06 0.07 21.14
C ASP A 53 -2.29 0.72 20.48
N VAL A 54 -2.26 0.82 19.14
CA VAL A 54 -3.36 1.37 18.33
C VAL A 54 -4.25 0.24 17.84
N HIS A 55 -5.56 0.38 18.03
CA HIS A 55 -6.52 -0.56 17.47
C HIS A 55 -6.78 -0.24 15.98
N VAL A 56 -6.28 -1.10 15.09
CA VAL A 56 -6.60 -1.04 13.65
C VAL A 56 -7.72 -2.04 13.33
N PRO A 57 -8.83 -1.60 12.70
CA PRO A 57 -9.93 -2.49 12.36
C PRO A 57 -9.47 -3.66 11.46
N PRO A 58 -9.91 -4.90 11.72
CA PRO A 58 -9.56 -6.06 10.87
C PRO A 58 -9.93 -5.89 9.39
N SER A 59 -11.01 -5.13 9.10
CA SER A 59 -11.41 -4.80 7.73
C SER A 59 -10.38 -3.92 7.02
N PHE A 60 -9.75 -2.99 7.73
CA PHE A 60 -8.69 -2.13 7.19
C PHE A 60 -7.43 -2.94 6.88
N ILE A 61 -7.06 -3.88 7.77
CA ILE A 61 -5.96 -4.83 7.53
C ILE A 61 -6.24 -5.68 6.29
N ALA A 62 -7.49 -6.15 6.11
CA ALA A 62 -7.88 -6.91 4.93
C ALA A 62 -7.79 -6.07 3.65
N ALA A 63 -8.29 -4.83 3.68
CA ALA A 63 -8.19 -3.91 2.55
C ALA A 63 -6.73 -3.63 2.17
N LEU A 64 -5.85 -3.44 3.15
CA LEU A 64 -4.42 -3.26 2.88
C LEU A 64 -3.77 -4.54 2.33
N ALA A 65 -4.10 -5.71 2.87
CA ALA A 65 -3.58 -6.97 2.34
C ALA A 65 -4.00 -7.20 0.88
N ILE A 66 -5.24 -6.83 0.52
CA ILE A 66 -5.72 -6.83 -0.87
C ILE A 66 -4.91 -5.82 -1.70
N PHE A 67 -4.78 -4.58 -1.22
CA PHE A 67 -4.06 -3.52 -1.93
C PHE A 67 -2.60 -3.90 -2.20
N VAL A 68 -1.87 -4.36 -1.18
CA VAL A 68 -0.47 -4.80 -1.29
C VAL A 68 -0.34 -6.02 -2.20
N GLY A 69 -1.29 -6.96 -2.13
CA GLY A 69 -1.36 -8.09 -3.05
C GLY A 69 -1.63 -7.66 -4.50
N ALA A 70 -2.48 -6.65 -4.71
CA ALA A 70 -2.82 -6.13 -6.02
C ALA A 70 -1.65 -5.38 -6.67
N THR A 71 -1.01 -4.47 -5.93
CA THR A 71 0.12 -3.69 -6.46
C THR A 71 1.38 -4.54 -6.67
N LEU A 72 1.82 -5.31 -5.66
CA LEU A 72 3.09 -6.03 -5.79
C LEU A 72 2.93 -7.39 -6.47
N PHE A 73 1.99 -8.22 -6.00
CA PHE A 73 1.92 -9.59 -6.51
C PHE A 73 1.21 -9.67 -7.86
N LEU A 74 0.01 -9.11 -7.98
CA LEU A 74 -0.69 -9.10 -9.28
C LEU A 74 -0.02 -8.13 -10.26
N GLY A 75 0.43 -6.97 -9.79
CA GLY A 75 1.15 -5.99 -10.60
C GLY A 75 2.45 -6.55 -11.17
N GLU A 76 3.38 -7.01 -10.33
CA GLU A 76 4.71 -7.42 -10.80
C GLU A 76 4.78 -8.87 -11.32
N VAL A 77 4.15 -9.83 -10.64
CA VAL A 77 4.27 -11.25 -11.04
C VAL A 77 3.38 -11.57 -12.23
N TYR A 78 2.19 -11.00 -12.27
CA TYR A 78 1.23 -11.23 -13.34
C TYR A 78 1.16 -10.10 -14.36
N ASP A 79 2.01 -9.08 -14.21
CA ASP A 79 2.18 -8.00 -15.18
C ASP A 79 0.90 -7.18 -15.42
N PHE A 80 0.12 -6.95 -14.36
CA PHE A 80 -1.19 -6.31 -14.48
C PHE A 80 -1.10 -4.83 -14.87
N TYR A 81 0.00 -4.15 -14.52
CA TYR A 81 0.26 -2.78 -14.94
C TYR A 81 0.34 -2.64 -16.47
N GLU A 82 0.93 -3.61 -17.15
CA GLU A 82 1.03 -3.62 -18.62
C GLU A 82 -0.23 -4.21 -19.30
N ARG A 83 -0.87 -5.20 -18.65
CA ARG A 83 -2.01 -5.92 -19.24
C ARG A 83 -3.32 -5.15 -19.17
N PHE A 84 -3.50 -4.34 -18.14
CA PHE A 84 -4.75 -3.63 -17.90
C PHE A 84 -4.47 -2.14 -17.74
N TRP A 85 -4.78 -1.36 -18.77
CA TRP A 85 -4.56 0.10 -18.83
C TRP A 85 -5.15 0.91 -17.65
N TRP A 86 -6.13 0.36 -16.93
CA TRP A 86 -6.78 1.01 -15.79
C TRP A 86 -6.20 0.57 -14.44
N TRP A 87 -5.35 -0.46 -14.41
CA TRP A 87 -4.86 -1.05 -13.17
C TRP A 87 -4.13 -0.02 -12.32
N ASP A 88 -3.22 0.72 -12.97
CA ASP A 88 -2.42 1.75 -12.34
C ASP A 88 -3.29 2.85 -11.70
N MET A 89 -4.21 3.42 -12.46
CA MET A 89 -5.18 4.41 -11.95
C MET A 89 -5.99 3.91 -10.74
N VAL A 90 -6.36 2.63 -10.70
CA VAL A 90 -7.08 2.06 -9.55
C VAL A 90 -6.15 1.90 -8.35
N MET A 91 -4.87 1.53 -8.56
CA MET A 91 -3.89 1.47 -7.48
C MET A 91 -3.59 2.86 -6.91
N HIS A 92 -3.40 3.86 -7.76
CA HIS A 92 -3.24 5.27 -7.37
C HIS A 92 -4.46 5.82 -6.64
N GLY A 93 -5.67 5.58 -7.16
CA GLY A 93 -6.90 5.98 -6.49
C GLY A 93 -7.08 5.30 -5.12
N ALA A 94 -6.79 4.01 -5.02
CA ALA A 94 -6.90 3.26 -3.76
C ALA A 94 -5.87 3.72 -2.72
N SER A 95 -4.63 3.98 -3.14
CA SER A 95 -3.57 4.48 -2.27
C SER A 95 -3.88 5.90 -1.78
N ALA A 96 -4.36 6.78 -2.66
CA ALA A 96 -4.76 8.15 -2.32
C ALA A 96 -5.89 8.18 -1.27
N ILE A 97 -6.90 7.31 -1.41
CA ILE A 97 -7.95 7.14 -0.39
C ILE A 97 -7.35 6.65 0.93
N GLY A 98 -6.48 5.63 0.88
CA GLY A 98 -5.82 5.08 2.06
C GLY A 98 -5.00 6.12 2.83
N PHE A 99 -4.11 6.84 2.15
CA PHE A 99 -3.30 7.89 2.75
C PHE A 99 -4.15 9.08 3.20
N GLY A 100 -5.21 9.43 2.48
CA GLY A 100 -6.16 10.46 2.91
C GLY A 100 -6.85 10.11 4.22
N LEU A 101 -7.29 8.86 4.37
CA LEU A 101 -7.86 8.37 5.63
C LEU A 101 -6.84 8.38 6.78
N ILE A 102 -5.58 8.02 6.51
CA ILE A 102 -4.50 8.11 7.50
C ILE A 102 -4.28 9.57 7.91
N GLY A 103 -4.18 10.49 6.96
CA GLY A 103 -4.03 11.92 7.23
C GLY A 103 -5.20 12.49 8.05
N PHE A 104 -6.44 12.08 7.71
CA PHE A 104 -7.63 12.41 8.50
C PHE A 104 -7.51 11.91 9.94
N VAL A 105 -7.16 10.63 10.15
CA VAL A 105 -7.03 10.04 11.49
C VAL A 105 -5.94 10.74 12.30
N LEU A 106 -4.80 11.07 11.71
CA LEU A 106 -3.71 11.80 12.37
C LEU A 106 -4.19 13.17 12.88
N VAL A 107 -4.84 13.96 12.03
CA VAL A 107 -5.42 15.25 12.45
C VAL A 107 -6.47 15.02 13.53
N PHE A 108 -7.38 14.07 13.33
CA PHE A 108 -8.44 13.80 14.29
C PHE A 108 -7.88 13.43 15.67
N MET A 109 -6.82 12.63 15.74
CA MET A 109 -6.12 12.29 16.98
C MET A 109 -5.48 13.53 17.66
N MET A 110 -4.93 14.47 16.89
CA MET A 110 -4.35 15.71 17.44
C MET A 110 -5.39 16.64 18.08
N PHE A 111 -6.64 16.62 17.58
CA PHE A 111 -7.74 17.45 18.09
C PHE A 111 -8.67 16.73 19.07
N GLN A 112 -8.33 15.51 19.51
CA GLN A 112 -9.13 14.80 20.52
C GLN A 112 -9.16 15.56 21.85
N GLY A 113 -10.38 15.88 22.32
CA GLY A 113 -10.61 16.51 23.62
C GLY A 113 -10.59 18.05 23.62
N ASP A 114 -10.28 18.69 22.48
CA ASP A 114 -10.20 20.15 22.40
C ASP A 114 -11.45 20.77 21.74
N ARG A 115 -11.87 21.94 22.24
CA ARG A 115 -13.09 22.66 21.81
C ARG A 115 -12.89 23.42 20.50
N TYR A 116 -11.65 23.53 20.04
CA TYR A 116 -11.30 24.01 18.70
C TYR A 116 -11.52 22.89 17.68
N ALA A 117 -12.79 22.53 17.46
CA ALA A 117 -13.19 21.60 16.42
C ALA A 117 -12.57 22.05 15.09
N ALA A 118 -11.56 21.32 14.61
CA ALA A 118 -10.92 21.62 13.34
C ALA A 118 -12.04 21.69 12.28
N PRO A 119 -12.20 22.82 11.57
CA PRO A 119 -13.26 22.95 10.57
C PRO A 119 -13.19 21.78 9.60
N PRO A 120 -14.31 21.15 9.21
CA PRO A 120 -14.28 20.00 8.30
C PRO A 120 -13.44 20.26 7.04
N ILE A 121 -13.47 21.49 6.54
CA ILE A 121 -12.64 21.91 5.40
C ILE A 121 -11.13 21.84 5.68
N ALA A 122 -10.68 22.21 6.88
CA ALA A 122 -9.28 22.16 7.25
C ALA A 122 -8.79 20.70 7.40
N VAL A 123 -9.62 19.83 7.98
CA VAL A 123 -9.31 18.40 8.10
C VAL A 123 -9.25 17.74 6.73
N SER A 124 -10.24 17.99 5.87
CA SER A 124 -10.27 17.46 4.50
C SER A 124 -9.10 17.98 3.66
N PHE A 125 -8.76 19.27 3.80
CA PHE A 125 -7.62 19.86 3.10
C PHE A 125 -6.30 19.25 3.55
N PHE A 126 -6.10 19.05 4.86
CA PHE A 126 -4.92 18.37 5.36
C PHE A 126 -4.84 16.92 4.86
N ALA A 127 -5.94 16.16 4.95
CA ALA A 127 -5.99 14.78 4.46
C ALA A 127 -5.63 14.70 2.97
N PHE A 128 -6.15 15.62 2.17
CA PHE A 128 -5.80 15.76 0.75
C PHE A 128 -4.31 16.07 0.56
N CYS A 129 -3.77 17.09 1.24
CA CYS A 129 -2.35 17.42 1.15
C CYS A 129 -1.45 16.26 1.60
N PHE A 130 -1.85 15.53 2.65
CA PHE A 130 -1.11 14.37 3.13
C PHE A 130 -1.07 13.26 2.08
N ALA A 131 -2.22 12.91 1.49
CA ALA A 131 -2.29 11.92 0.42
C ALA A 131 -1.45 12.33 -0.80
N MET A 132 -1.62 13.57 -1.28
CA MET A 132 -0.85 14.12 -2.40
C MET A 132 0.66 14.11 -2.11
N THR A 133 1.08 14.50 -0.91
CA THR A 133 2.51 14.54 -0.55
C THR A 133 3.13 13.14 -0.61
N ILE A 134 2.45 12.14 -0.06
CA ILE A 134 2.96 10.76 -0.09
C ILE A 134 3.00 10.23 -1.52
N GLY A 135 1.95 10.46 -2.31
CA GLY A 135 1.91 10.08 -3.73
C GLY A 135 3.03 10.72 -4.53
N THR A 136 3.21 12.04 -4.42
CA THR A 136 4.30 12.74 -5.12
C THR A 136 5.69 12.26 -4.68
N VAL A 137 5.90 11.95 -3.40
CA VAL A 137 7.19 11.39 -2.95
C VAL A 137 7.42 10.00 -3.54
N TRP A 138 6.37 9.19 -3.68
CA TRP A 138 6.44 7.90 -4.34
C TRP A 138 6.85 8.04 -5.81
N GLU A 139 6.19 8.91 -6.56
CA GLU A 139 6.54 9.20 -7.97
C GLU A 139 7.98 9.65 -8.15
N ILE A 140 8.45 10.56 -7.29
CA ILE A 140 9.85 11.01 -7.30
C ILE A 140 10.80 9.84 -7.03
N PHE A 141 10.43 8.93 -6.14
CA PHE A 141 11.22 7.73 -5.86
C PHE A 141 11.29 6.81 -7.07
N GLU A 142 10.17 6.51 -7.71
CA GLU A 142 10.13 5.65 -8.91
C GLU A 142 10.97 6.23 -10.05
N PHE A 143 10.75 7.50 -10.36
CA PHE A 143 11.55 8.21 -11.36
C PHE A 143 13.04 8.17 -11.02
N PHE A 144 13.42 8.44 -9.76
CA PHE A 144 14.81 8.38 -9.34
C PHE A 144 15.42 6.99 -9.51
N MET A 145 14.66 5.94 -9.18
CA MET A 145 15.12 4.56 -9.31
C MET A 145 15.33 4.17 -10.77
N ASP A 146 14.41 4.57 -11.65
CA ASP A 146 14.48 4.30 -13.09
C ASP A 146 15.67 5.02 -13.72
N GLN A 147 15.86 6.32 -13.41
CA GLN A 147 16.95 7.11 -13.98
C GLN A 147 18.33 6.76 -13.43
N SER A 148 18.42 6.39 -12.14
CA SER A 148 19.73 6.17 -11.49
C SER A 148 20.18 4.71 -11.52
N PHE A 149 19.25 3.76 -11.52
CA PHE A 149 19.55 2.33 -11.43
C PHE A 149 19.08 1.53 -12.66
N GLY A 150 18.39 2.16 -13.61
CA GLY A 150 17.88 1.49 -14.81
C GLY A 150 16.74 0.52 -14.52
N PHE A 151 15.97 0.80 -13.47
CA PHE A 151 14.74 0.06 -13.18
C PHE A 151 13.60 0.48 -14.13
N ASN A 152 12.45 -0.17 -13.99
CA ASN A 152 11.24 0.12 -14.73
C ASN A 152 10.05 0.13 -13.77
N MET A 153 10.08 1.05 -12.82
CA MET A 153 9.05 1.25 -11.80
C MET A 153 7.86 2.02 -12.36
N GLN A 154 8.10 3.03 -13.20
CA GLN A 154 7.03 3.82 -13.83
C GLN A 154 6.27 3.05 -14.92
N LYS A 155 6.75 1.87 -15.35
CA LYS A 155 6.11 1.02 -16.38
C LYS A 155 5.81 1.77 -17.69
N SER A 156 4.52 2.04 -17.96
CA SER A 156 4.03 2.79 -19.11
C SER A 156 3.99 4.30 -18.91
N GLY A 157 4.42 4.79 -17.73
CA GLY A 157 4.48 6.19 -17.37
C GLY A 157 5.29 7.01 -18.37
N LEU A 158 4.92 8.28 -18.51
CA LEU A 158 5.61 9.18 -19.44
C LEU A 158 7.02 9.50 -18.92
N MET A 159 7.85 10.12 -19.77
CA MET A 159 9.09 10.80 -19.33
C MET A 159 8.83 12.00 -18.39
N ASP A 160 7.57 12.20 -17.98
CA ASP A 160 7.14 13.03 -16.89
C ASP A 160 6.26 12.19 -15.93
N THR A 161 6.41 12.34 -14.62
CA THR A 161 5.61 11.63 -13.60
C THR A 161 4.18 12.20 -13.47
N MET A 162 3.69 12.89 -14.50
CA MET A 162 2.44 13.66 -14.43
C MET A 162 1.24 12.88 -14.97
N GLY A 163 1.47 11.74 -15.63
CA GLY A 163 0.43 10.89 -16.20
C GLY A 163 -0.16 9.86 -15.22
N ASP A 164 0.52 9.62 -14.10
CA ASP A 164 0.22 8.58 -13.11
C ASP A 164 -0.44 9.16 -11.84
#